data_AF-A0AAD9JE64-F1
#
_entry.id   AF-A0AAD9JE64-F1
#
_cell.length_a   1.000
_cell.length_b   1.000
_cell.length_c   1.000
_cell.angle_alpha   90.00
_cell.angle_beta   90.00
_cell.angle_gamma   90.00
#
_symmetry.space_group_name_H-M   'P 1'
#
loop_
_entity.id
_entity.type
_entity.pdbx_description
1 polymer ?
#
loop_
_entity_poly.entity_id
_entity_poly.type
_entity_poly.pdbx_seq_one_letter_code
_entity_poly.pdbx_strand_id
1 'polypeptide(L)'
;SWISFNNINYVPAPVLSIMSQLLKSVRDAIHLGKSTVHILNEDVTLHADSACFATLDAAIKEFTAQFRMISLVKPDLKLMVEVLLLSQGFISAGELARKVIILYDMCRQIIGTNTPLVNETSHLS
;
A
#
# COMPACT_ATOMS: atom_id res chain seq x y z
N SER A 1 -19.00 2.49 3.24
CA SER A 1 -17.78 2.26 4.05
C SER A 1 -16.63 1.91 3.12
N TRP A 2 -15.40 2.35 3.43
CA TRP A 2 -14.21 2.12 2.61
C TRP A 2 -13.22 1.23 3.36
N ILE A 3 -12.58 0.29 2.66
CA ILE A 3 -11.67 -0.70 3.24
C ILE A 3 -10.32 -0.63 2.52
N SER A 4 -9.22 -0.80 3.26
CA SER A 4 -7.87 -0.86 2.72
C SER A 4 -7.16 -2.13 3.20
N PHE A 5 -6.65 -2.92 2.25
CA PHE A 5 -5.81 -4.07 2.52
C PHE A 5 -4.33 -3.68 2.50
N ASN A 6 -3.65 -3.92 3.61
CA ASN A 6 -2.21 -3.72 3.75
C ASN A 6 -1.54 -5.06 4.05
N ASN A 7 -0.27 -5.21 3.67
CA ASN A 7 0.56 -6.39 3.98
C ASN A 7 0.00 -7.72 3.45
N ILE A 8 -0.70 -7.70 2.32
CA ILE A 8 -1.23 -8.90 1.67
C ILE A 8 -0.14 -9.89 1.23
N ASN A 9 1.10 -9.40 1.07
CA ASN A 9 2.25 -10.22 0.69
C ASN A 9 2.54 -11.38 1.67
N TYR A 10 2.07 -11.29 2.92
CA TYR A 10 2.25 -12.36 3.93
C TYR A 10 1.10 -13.36 3.96
N VAL A 11 0.06 -13.16 3.15
CA VAL A 11 -1.11 -14.04 3.13
C VAL A 11 -0.83 -15.22 2.18
N PRO A 12 -1.08 -16.47 2.60
CA PRO A 12 -0.86 -17.63 1.75
C PRO A 12 -1.68 -17.58 0.45
N ALA A 13 -1.11 -18.06 -0.65
CA ALA A 13 -1.77 -18.06 -1.96
C ALA A 13 -3.18 -18.70 -1.98
N PRO A 14 -3.47 -19.82 -1.28
CA PRO A 14 -4.82 -20.38 -1.23
C PRO A 14 -5.84 -19.42 -0.62
N VAL A 15 -5.46 -18.68 0.43
CA VAL A 15 -6.32 -17.71 1.09
C VAL A 15 -6.57 -16.50 0.18
N LEU A 16 -5.54 -16.04 -0.53
CA LEU A 16 -5.68 -14.95 -1.51
C LEU A 16 -6.62 -15.29 -2.66
N SER A 17 -6.61 -16.55 -3.12
CA SER A 17 -7.54 -17.03 -4.14
C SER A 17 -8.99 -16.95 -3.67
N ILE A 18 -9.27 -17.40 -2.44
CA ILE A 18 -10.60 -17.32 -1.84
C ILE A 18 -11.02 -15.85 -1.67
N MET A 19 -10.14 -15.00 -1.14
CA MET A 19 -10.42 -13.57 -0.99
C MET A 19 -10.73 -12.90 -2.34
N SER A 20 -9.99 -13.26 -3.40
CA SER A 20 -10.23 -12.77 -4.77
C SER A 20 -11.61 -13.16 -5.29
N GLN A 21 -12.04 -14.39 -5.06
CA GLN A 21 -13.38 -14.87 -5.43
C GLN A 21 -14.50 -14.14 -4.68
N LEU A 22 -14.33 -13.93 -3.36
CA LEU A 22 -15.29 -13.19 -2.55
C LEU A 22 -15.41 -11.74 -3.01
N LEU A 23 -14.27 -11.07 -3.25
CA LEU A 23 -14.24 -9.70 -3.74
C LEU A 23 -14.89 -9.58 -5.13
N LYS A 24 -14.65 -10.55 -6.00
CA LYS A 24 -15.30 -10.62 -7.31
C LYS A 24 -16.81 -10.75 -7.18
N SER A 25 -17.31 -11.64 -6.33
CA SER A 25 -18.75 -11.83 -6.10
C SER A 25 -19.43 -10.53 -5.65
N VAL A 26 -18.82 -9.82 -4.70
CA VAL A 26 -19.31 -8.51 -4.23
C VAL A 26 -19.29 -7.48 -5.36
N ARG A 27 -18.19 -7.37 -6.10
CA ARG A 27 -18.06 -6.42 -7.20
C ARG A 27 -19.09 -6.68 -8.30
N ASP A 28 -19.23 -7.92 -8.73
CA ASP A 28 -20.15 -8.31 -9.80
C ASP A 28 -21.60 -8.00 -9.40
N ALA A 29 -21.96 -8.25 -8.14
CA ALA A 29 -23.28 -7.91 -7.60
C ALA A 29 -23.53 -6.39 -7.57
N ILE A 30 -22.54 -5.58 -7.17
CA ILE A 30 -22.62 -4.10 -7.21
C ILE A 30 -22.74 -3.61 -8.67
N HIS A 31 -21.96 -4.19 -9.59
CA HIS A 31 -22.01 -3.84 -11.01
C HIS A 31 -23.38 -4.15 -11.66
N LEU A 32 -24.03 -5.22 -11.20
CA LEU A 32 -25.38 -5.61 -11.60
C LEU A 32 -26.49 -4.81 -10.87
N GLY A 33 -26.16 -3.90 -9.95
CA GLY A 33 -27.13 -3.10 -9.21
C GLY A 33 -27.93 -3.89 -8.16
N LYS A 34 -27.42 -5.04 -7.69
CA LYS A 34 -28.08 -5.82 -6.65
C LYS A 34 -27.93 -5.15 -5.27
N SER A 35 -29.00 -5.17 -4.48
CA SER A 35 -28.99 -4.68 -3.09
C SER A 35 -28.47 -5.71 -2.08
N THR A 36 -28.41 -6.98 -2.45
CA THR A 36 -27.93 -8.09 -1.60
C THR A 36 -27.09 -9.08 -2.39
N VAL A 37 -26.16 -9.75 -1.72
CA VAL A 37 -25.35 -10.84 -2.27
C VAL A 37 -25.30 -11.99 -1.27
N HIS A 38 -25.41 -13.21 -1.77
CA HIS A 38 -25.31 -14.41 -0.95
C HIS A 38 -23.85 -14.87 -0.90
N ILE A 39 -23.23 -14.82 0.28
CA ILE A 39 -21.81 -15.14 0.50
C ILE A 39 -21.69 -15.98 1.76
N LEU A 40 -20.89 -17.06 1.70
CA LEU A 40 -20.63 -17.94 2.86
C LEU A 40 -21.91 -18.43 3.56
N ASN A 41 -22.97 -18.70 2.79
CA ASN A 41 -24.28 -19.14 3.26
C ASN A 41 -25.08 -18.08 4.05
N GLU A 42 -24.73 -16.79 3.88
CA GLU A 42 -25.43 -15.64 4.47
C GLU A 42 -25.79 -14.60 3.39
N ASP A 43 -26.92 -13.92 3.58
CA ASP A 43 -27.32 -12.78 2.76
C ASP A 43 -26.75 -11.49 3.32
N VAL A 44 -25.86 -10.86 2.56
CA VAL A 44 -25.20 -9.62 2.94
C VAL A 44 -25.77 -8.45 2.13
N THR A 45 -26.17 -7.38 2.81
CA THR A 45 -26.63 -6.15 2.17
C THR A 45 -25.46 -5.38 1.55
N LEU A 46 -25.63 -4.93 0.31
CA LEU A 46 -24.61 -4.19 -0.44
C LEU A 46 -24.86 -2.69 -0.39
N HIS A 47 -23.78 -1.92 -0.25
CA HIS A 47 -23.80 -0.47 -0.34
C HIS A 47 -23.01 -0.03 -1.57
N ALA A 48 -23.68 0.69 -2.49
CA ALA A 48 -23.06 1.16 -3.74
C ALA A 48 -21.90 2.14 -3.48
N ASP A 49 -21.95 2.92 -2.40
CA ASP A 49 -20.90 3.88 -2.00
C ASP A 49 -19.72 3.22 -1.26
N SER A 50 -19.52 1.92 -1.43
CA SER A 50 -18.39 1.19 -0.86
C SER A 50 -17.19 1.18 -1.81
N ALA A 51 -15.99 1.21 -1.23
CA ALA A 51 -14.74 1.19 -1.97
C ALA A 51 -13.71 0.29 -1.28
N CYS A 52 -12.85 -0.34 -2.08
CA CYS A 52 -11.81 -1.22 -1.61
C CYS A 52 -10.47 -0.84 -2.25
N PHE A 53 -9.44 -0.69 -1.42
CA PHE A 53 -8.08 -0.36 -1.82
C PHE A 53 -7.13 -1.46 -1.33
N ALA A 54 -6.02 -1.65 -2.02
CA ALA A 54 -5.02 -2.62 -1.60
C ALA A 54 -3.62 -2.14 -1.99
N THR A 55 -2.66 -2.29 -1.07
CA THR A 55 -1.24 -2.15 -1.36
C THR A 55 -0.70 -3.52 -1.74
N LEU A 56 -0.38 -3.70 -3.01
CA LEU A 56 -0.07 -5.00 -3.60
C LEU A 56 1.31 -5.00 -4.25
N ASP A 57 2.02 -6.11 -4.10
CA ASP A 57 3.12 -6.45 -4.99
C ASP A 57 2.55 -7.00 -6.32
N ALA A 58 3.12 -6.56 -7.45
CA ALA A 58 2.76 -7.02 -8.78
C ALA A 58 2.98 -8.54 -8.97
N ALA A 59 3.77 -9.18 -8.11
CA ALA A 59 3.95 -10.63 -8.12
C ALA A 59 2.66 -11.42 -7.80
N ILE A 60 1.68 -10.83 -7.12
CA ILE A 60 0.44 -11.52 -6.67
C ILE A 60 -0.66 -11.42 -7.73
N LYS A 61 -0.61 -12.29 -8.73
CA LYS A 61 -1.47 -12.21 -9.92
C LYS A 61 -2.96 -12.42 -9.64
N GLU A 62 -3.30 -13.38 -8.77
CA GLU A 62 -4.68 -13.81 -8.52
C GLU A 62 -5.50 -12.71 -7.84
N PHE A 63 -4.85 -11.93 -6.99
CA PHE A 63 -5.49 -10.84 -6.25
C PHE A 63 -5.45 -9.52 -7.04
N THR A 64 -4.34 -9.23 -7.73
CA THR A 64 -4.19 -7.99 -8.53
C THR A 64 -5.16 -7.90 -9.71
N ALA A 65 -5.61 -9.02 -10.27
CA ALA A 65 -6.64 -9.05 -11.31
C ALA A 65 -7.98 -8.39 -10.89
N GLN A 66 -8.23 -8.30 -9.58
CA GLN A 66 -9.39 -7.61 -9.06
C GLN A 66 -9.18 -6.10 -8.91
N PHE A 67 -8.00 -5.54 -9.10
CA PHE A 67 -7.76 -4.13 -8.84
C PHE A 67 -7.36 -3.39 -10.10
N ARG A 68 -7.70 -2.09 -10.13
CA ARG A 68 -7.07 -1.17 -11.07
C ARG A 68 -5.72 -0.79 -10.49
N MET A 69 -4.65 -1.26 -11.12
CA MET A 69 -3.30 -1.00 -10.66
C MET A 69 -2.94 0.47 -10.88
N ILE A 70 -2.35 1.10 -9.86
CA ILE A 70 -1.82 2.45 -9.90
C ILE A 70 -0.36 2.36 -9.49
N SER A 71 0.52 2.93 -10.31
CA SER A 71 1.95 3.00 -9.98
C SER A 71 2.20 4.20 -9.07
N LEU A 72 2.88 3.97 -7.95
CA LEU A 72 3.35 5.03 -7.07
C LEU A 72 4.71 5.51 -7.54
N VAL A 73 4.81 6.80 -7.86
CA VAL A 73 6.09 7.44 -8.17
C VAL A 73 6.81 7.74 -6.87
N LYS A 74 8.15 7.55 -6.87
CA LYS A 74 9.00 7.91 -5.72
C LYS A 74 8.74 9.38 -5.33
N PRO A 75 8.35 9.66 -4.08
CA PRO A 75 8.10 11.03 -3.64
C PRO A 75 9.41 11.84 -3.58
N ASP A 76 9.30 13.15 -3.77
CA ASP A 76 10.41 14.08 -3.61
C ASP A 76 10.73 14.25 -2.11
N LEU A 77 11.84 13.65 -1.68
CA LEU A 77 12.27 13.67 -0.29
C LEU A 77 12.61 15.08 0.21
N LYS A 78 13.14 15.96 -0.66
CA LYS A 78 13.45 17.33 -0.28
C LYS A 78 12.16 18.08 0.05
N LEU A 79 11.14 17.95 -0.80
CA LEU A 79 9.84 18.57 -0.58
C LEU A 79 9.18 18.04 0.70
N MET A 80 9.22 16.73 0.94
CA MET A 80 8.69 16.13 2.17
C MET A 80 9.37 16.70 3.42
N VAL A 81 10.71 16.78 3.43
CA VAL A 81 11.47 17.34 4.55
C VAL A 81 11.20 18.84 4.72
N GLU A 82 11.05 19.59 3.63
CA GLU A 82 10.70 21.01 3.69
C GLU A 82 9.32 21.23 4.31
N VAL A 83 8.29 20.49 3.88
CA VAL A 83 6.94 20.53 4.47
C VAL A 83 6.97 20.12 5.94
N LEU A 84 7.75 19.08 6.29
CA LEU A 84 7.93 18.66 7.67
C LEU A 84 8.54 19.79 8.52
N LEU A 85 9.61 20.43 8.05
CA LEU A 85 10.25 21.53 8.77
C LEU A 85 9.34 22.76 8.90
N LEU A 86 8.58 23.10 7.86
CA LEU A 86 7.57 24.15 7.94
C LEU A 86 6.51 23.83 9.00
N SER A 87 6.06 22.58 9.10
CA SER A 87 5.09 22.15 10.10
C SER A 87 5.59 22.30 11.55
N GLN A 88 6.91 22.32 11.74
CA GLN A 88 7.56 22.52 13.05
C GLN A 88 7.89 24.00 13.33
N GLY A 89 7.52 24.93 12.43
CA GLY A 89 7.72 26.37 12.62
C GLY A 89 9.08 26.91 12.16
N PHE A 90 9.86 26.15 11.39
CA PHE A 90 11.11 26.66 10.82
C PHE A 90 10.83 27.65 9.68
N ILE A 91 11.30 28.89 9.82
CA ILE A 91 11.11 29.96 8.83
C ILE A 91 11.96 29.69 7.58
N SER A 92 13.19 29.19 7.74
CA SER A 92 14.12 28.87 6.65
C SER A 92 14.13 27.39 6.28
N ALA A 93 12.94 26.77 6.20
CA ALA A 93 12.77 25.33 6.00
C ALA A 93 13.41 24.80 4.70
N GLY A 94 13.32 25.54 3.59
CA GLY A 94 13.87 25.08 2.30
C GLY A 94 15.41 24.95 2.29
N GLU A 95 16.12 25.89 2.95
CA GLU A 95 17.59 25.80 3.06
C GLU A 95 17.99 24.65 3.97
N LEU A 96 17.29 24.49 5.09
CA LEU A 96 17.55 23.42 6.05
C LEU A 96 17.24 22.04 5.44
N ALA A 97 16.14 21.89 4.72
CA ALA A 97 15.80 20.66 4.00
C ALA A 97 16.91 20.28 3.02
N ARG A 98 17.42 21.22 2.23
CA ARG A 98 18.54 20.96 1.30
C ARG A 98 19.78 20.42 2.03
N LYS A 99 20.16 21.02 3.17
CA LYS A 99 21.31 20.56 3.96
C LYS A 99 21.09 19.16 4.52
N VAL A 100 19.88 18.87 5.02
CA VAL A 100 19.50 17.55 5.54
C VAL A 100 19.54 16.48 4.46
N ILE A 101 19.03 16.76 3.26
CA ILE A 101 19.09 15.81 2.13
C ILE A 101 20.53 15.53 1.71
N ILE A 102 21.38 16.55 1.59
CA ILE A 102 22.80 16.38 1.26
C ILE A 102 23.49 15.51 2.32
N LEU A 103 23.25 15.79 3.60
CA LEU A 103 23.80 14.99 4.69
C LEU A 103 23.31 13.54 4.61
N TYR A 104 22.02 13.31 4.39
CA TYR A 104 21.44 11.98 4.22
C TYR A 104 22.10 11.22 3.06
N ASP A 105 22.27 11.86 1.90
CA ASP A 105 22.90 11.25 0.74
C ASP A 105 24.39 10.94 0.99
N MET A 106 25.12 11.83 1.67
CA MET A 106 26.50 11.59 2.08
C MET A 106 26.61 10.41 3.05
N CYS A 107 25.78 10.38 4.09
CA CYS A 107 25.74 9.26 5.04
C CYS A 107 25.41 7.94 4.33
N ARG A 108 24.43 7.94 3.41
CA ARG A 108 24.07 6.75 2.63
C ARG A 108 25.23 6.23 1.78
N GLN A 109 26.03 7.12 1.19
CA GLN A 109 27.21 6.74 0.42
C GLN A 109 28.35 6.20 1.30
N ILE A 110 28.55 6.78 2.48
CA ILE A 110 29.63 6.39 3.41
C ILE A 110 29.30 5.10 4.16
N ILE A 111 28.03 4.91 4.55
CA ILE A 111 27.56 3.74 5.31
C ILE A 111 27.38 2.50 4.40
N GLY A 112 27.39 2.69 3.07
CA GLY A 112 27.17 1.65 2.06
C GLY A 112 28.22 0.53 1.97
N THR A 113 29.28 0.53 2.79
CA THR A 113 30.33 -0.51 2.79
C THR A 113 30.28 -1.51 3.94
N ASN A 114 29.39 -1.35 4.93
CA ASN A 114 29.26 -2.35 5.99
C ASN A 114 27.84 -2.91 6.03
N THR A 115 27.70 -4.11 5.46
CA THR A 115 26.57 -5.05 5.60
C THR A 115 25.20 -4.52 5.17
N PRO A 116 24.47 -5.25 4.30
CA PRO A 116 23.05 -4.94 4.12
C PRO A 116 22.36 -5.02 5.48
N LEU A 117 21.56 -4.00 5.83
CA LEU A 117 20.45 -4.18 6.76
C LEU A 117 19.46 -5.12 6.07
N VAL A 118 19.83 -6.41 5.99
CA VAL A 118 18.89 -7.49 5.72
C VAL A 118 17.93 -7.41 6.88
N ASN A 119 16.69 -7.02 6.59
CA ASN A 119 15.59 -7.42 7.46
C ASN A 119 15.64 -8.94 7.52
N GLU A 120 16.22 -9.49 8.59
CA GLU A 120 16.04 -10.87 8.97
C GLU A 120 14.59 -11.09 9.42
N THR A 121 13.69 -11.09 8.45
CA THR A 121 12.40 -11.78 8.53
C THR A 121 12.15 -12.61 7.26
N SER A 122 13.19 -12.95 6.50
CA SER A 122 13.14 -13.90 5.37
C SER A 122 13.79 -15.24 5.67
N HIS A 123 13.90 -15.61 6.96
CA HIS A 123 14.20 -16.97 7.38
C HIS A 123 13.23 -17.37 8.49
N LEU A 124 12.04 -17.82 8.09
CA LEU A 124 11.31 -18.94 8.69
C LEU A 124 10.19 -19.32 7.72
N SER A 125 10.30 -20.57 7.24
CA SER A 125 9.43 -21.33 6.30
C SER A 125 9.44 -20.92 4.83
#